data_AF-X1DTT3-F1
#
_entry.id   AF-X1DTT3-F1
#
_cell.length_a   1.000
_cell.length_b   1.000
_cell.length_c   1.000
_cell.angle_alpha   90.00
_cell.angle_beta   90.00
_cell.angle_gamma   90.00
#
_symmetry.space_group_name_H-M   'P 1'
#
loop_
_entity.id
_entity.type
_entity.pdbx_description
1 polymer ?
#
loop_
_entity_poly.entity_id
_entity_poly.type
_entity_poly.pdbx_seq_one_letter_code
_entity_poly.pdbx_strand_id
1 'polypeptide(L)'
;ACGAGTFLVRAYQHKKLMNQFLKHEEILDTLWGNDIAKFPAHLSTINLAIRDLGVDKNYPNILQEDFFTLLSTEGGFELPEKTRKAIAKTLGIKEREVTYPRWFDCVVGNPPYTRQEEMPEIAPEIKQYKEGIIDKALKDNTGKKIAEISKRAGIHTYFFVHGTKFLQNG
;
A
#
# COMPACT_ATOMS: atom_id res chain seq x y z
N ALA A 1 -1.06 4.09 -1.82
CA ALA A 1 -0.92 5.56 -2.02
C ALA A 1 -0.63 6.25 -0.70
N CYS A 2 0.63 6.20 -0.25
CA CYS A 2 1.04 6.89 0.99
C CYS A 2 1.32 8.37 0.77
N GLY A 3 1.58 8.82 -0.46
CA GLY A 3 1.81 10.24 -0.76
C GLY A 3 3.02 10.77 0.01
N ALA A 4 2.87 11.91 0.67
CA ALA A 4 3.90 12.45 1.58
C ALA A 4 3.96 11.72 2.93
N GLY A 5 3.15 10.68 3.16
CA GLY A 5 3.18 9.89 4.40
C GLY A 5 2.30 10.43 5.52
N THR A 6 1.37 11.34 5.24
CA THR A 6 0.51 11.98 6.26
C THR A 6 -0.24 10.95 7.11
N PHE A 7 -0.91 9.97 6.49
CA PHE A 7 -1.62 8.91 7.23
C PHE A 7 -0.66 8.07 8.08
N LEU A 8 0.52 7.74 7.55
CA LEU A 8 1.52 6.94 8.27
C LEU A 8 2.07 7.68 9.49
N VAL A 9 2.40 8.97 9.35
CA VAL A 9 2.85 9.81 10.46
C VAL A 9 1.76 9.97 11.51
N ARG A 10 0.49 10.11 11.11
CA ARG A 10 -0.63 10.16 12.05
C ARG A 10 -0.83 8.82 12.76
N ALA A 11 -0.71 7.70 12.06
CA ALA A 11 -0.77 6.37 12.66
C ALA A 11 0.38 6.14 13.66
N TYR A 12 1.60 6.58 13.33
CA TYR A 12 2.74 6.57 14.24
C TYR A 12 2.44 7.35 15.53
N GLN A 13 1.97 8.59 15.38
CA GLN A 13 1.61 9.45 16.52
C GLN A 13 0.50 8.83 17.37
N HIS A 14 -0.52 8.26 16.71
CA HIS A 14 -1.64 7.62 17.40
C HIS A 14 -1.18 6.41 18.22
N LYS A 15 -0.33 5.54 17.67
CA LYS A 15 0.26 4.40 18.40
C LYS A 15 1.11 4.86 19.58
N LYS A 16 1.92 5.92 19.42
CA LYS A 16 2.67 6.53 20.54
C LYS A 16 1.77 7.10 21.63
N LEU A 17 0.64 7.70 21.27
CA LEU A 17 -0.32 8.22 22.25
C LEU A 17 -1.05 7.10 23.01
N MET A 18 -1.34 5.98 22.34
CA MET A 18 -1.93 4.79 22.97
C MET A 18 -0.97 4.11 23.94
N ASN A 19 0.31 4.05 23.60
CA ASN A 19 1.35 3.53 24.48
C ASN A 19 2.68 4.26 24.25
N GLN A 20 3.03 5.14 25.18
CA GLN A 20 4.23 5.98 25.10
C GLN A 20 5.53 5.18 25.19
N PHE A 21 5.48 3.97 25.77
CA PHE A 21 6.63 3.09 25.95
C PHE A 21 7.00 2.28 24.70
N LEU A 22 6.14 2.22 23.68
CA LEU A 22 6.46 1.55 22.41
C LEU A 22 7.71 2.17 21.79
N LYS A 23 8.71 1.39 21.41
CA LYS A 23 9.91 1.91 20.77
C LYS A 23 9.63 2.34 19.34
N HIS A 24 10.49 3.19 18.80
CA HIS A 24 10.35 3.71 17.44
C HIS A 24 10.30 2.58 16.42
N GLU A 25 11.25 1.65 16.51
CA GLU A 25 11.38 0.51 15.62
C GLU A 25 10.18 -0.45 15.68
N GLU A 26 9.58 -0.62 16.86
CA GLU A 26 8.38 -1.45 17.05
C GLU A 26 7.18 -0.84 16.33
N ILE A 27 7.04 0.49 16.37
CA ILE A 27 5.97 1.17 15.65
C ILE A 27 6.20 1.08 14.14
N LEU A 28 7.42 1.32 13.67
CA LEU A 28 7.76 1.23 12.25
C LEU A 28 7.49 -0.17 11.69
N ASP A 29 7.78 -1.23 12.43
CA ASP A 29 7.52 -2.61 12.00
C ASP A 29 6.01 -2.89 11.80
N THR A 30 5.12 -2.11 12.44
CA THR A 30 3.66 -2.21 12.24
C THR A 30 3.10 -1.34 11.12
N LEU A 31 3.89 -0.41 10.57
CA LEU A 31 3.44 0.55 9.57
C LEU A 31 3.92 0.15 8.18
N TRP A 32 2.98 0.13 7.23
CA TRP A 32 3.25 -0.23 5.83
C TRP A 32 2.73 0.85 4.90
N GLY A 33 3.59 1.30 3.98
CA GLY A 33 3.26 2.29 2.96
C GLY A 33 3.55 1.77 1.57
N ASN A 34 2.72 2.17 0.62
CA ASN A 34 2.87 1.82 -0.78
C ASN A 34 2.61 3.07 -1.63
N ASP A 35 3.48 3.37 -2.58
CA ASP A 35 3.24 4.41 -3.59
C ASP A 35 3.84 4.04 -4.95
N ILE A 36 3.11 4.36 -6.02
CA ILE A 36 3.58 4.11 -7.38
C ILE A 36 4.73 5.05 -7.75
N ALA A 37 4.74 6.27 -7.19
CA ALA A 37 5.72 7.30 -7.53
C ALA A 37 6.92 7.27 -6.56
N LYS A 38 8.13 7.37 -7.13
CA LYS A 38 9.40 7.34 -6.38
C LYS A 38 9.47 8.44 -5.31
N PHE A 39 9.12 9.67 -5.69
CA PHE A 39 9.28 10.84 -4.83
C PHE A 39 8.36 10.78 -3.59
N PRO A 40 7.04 10.55 -3.71
CA PRO A 40 6.16 10.31 -2.56
C PRO A 40 6.63 9.18 -1.64
N ALA A 41 7.02 8.03 -2.20
CA ALA A 41 7.55 6.92 -1.40
C ALA A 41 8.78 7.35 -0.57
N HIS A 42 9.73 8.07 -1.19
CA HIS A 42 10.91 8.58 -0.46
C HIS A 42 10.54 9.59 0.61
N LEU A 43 9.63 10.52 0.31
CA LEU A 43 9.18 11.54 1.27
C LEU A 43 8.49 10.90 2.47
N SER A 44 7.68 9.86 2.25
CA SER A 44 7.08 9.06 3.31
C SER A 44 8.13 8.37 4.20
N THR A 45 9.17 7.78 3.60
CA THR A 45 10.28 7.17 4.35
C THR A 45 10.99 8.20 5.22
N ILE A 46 11.33 9.38 4.67
CA ILE A 46 11.96 10.46 5.43
C ILE A 46 11.05 10.90 6.57
N ASN A 47 9.76 11.16 6.30
CA ASN A 47 8.83 11.70 7.28
C ASN A 47 8.59 10.75 8.48
N LEU A 48 8.65 9.44 8.27
CA LEU A 48 8.65 8.46 9.35
C LEU A 48 10.00 8.39 10.06
N ALA A 49 11.11 8.41 9.32
CA ALA A 49 12.42 8.25 9.91
C ALA A 49 12.82 9.43 10.82
N ILE A 50 12.51 10.67 10.42
CA ILE A 50 12.80 11.86 11.23
C ILE A 50 11.99 11.94 12.54
N ARG A 51 11.10 10.98 12.82
CA ARG A 51 10.39 10.94 14.11
C ARG A 51 11.30 10.54 15.26
N ASP A 52 12.35 9.77 14.98
CA ASP A 52 13.41 9.47 15.94
C ASP A 52 14.70 9.16 15.20
N LEU A 53 15.67 10.09 15.26
CA LEU A 53 16.99 9.93 14.62
C LEU A 53 18.03 9.31 15.57
N GLY A 54 17.67 9.05 16.83
CA GLY A 54 18.59 8.53 17.84
C GLY A 54 18.76 7.00 17.83
N VAL A 55 18.07 6.31 16.93
CA VAL A 55 18.05 4.84 16.86
C VAL A 55 18.71 4.31 15.60
N ASP A 56 19.42 3.19 15.74
CA ASP A 56 20.09 2.54 14.62
C ASP A 56 19.07 1.89 13.65
N LYS A 57 17.99 1.31 14.19
CA LYS A 57 16.94 0.64 13.39
C LYS A 57 15.83 1.62 13.00
N ASN A 58 16.13 2.48 12.05
CA ASN A 58 15.22 3.51 11.55
C ASN A 58 14.77 3.26 10.09
N TYR A 59 14.11 2.12 9.87
CA TYR A 59 13.80 1.62 8.53
C TYR A 59 12.29 1.36 8.34
N PRO A 60 11.52 2.37 7.91
CA PRO A 60 10.09 2.23 7.62
C PRO A 60 9.79 1.25 6.47
N ASN A 61 8.69 0.50 6.55
CA ASN A 61 8.26 -0.42 5.48
C ASN A 61 7.51 0.34 4.38
N ILE A 62 8.22 1.10 3.54
CA ILE A 62 7.66 1.83 2.40
C ILE A 62 8.11 1.21 1.08
N LEU A 63 7.14 0.90 0.24
CA LEU A 63 7.35 0.20 -1.03
C LEU A 63 6.96 1.08 -2.21
N GLN A 64 7.84 1.10 -3.21
CA GLN A 64 7.67 1.86 -4.45
C GLN A 64 7.15 0.93 -5.55
N GLU A 65 5.84 0.71 -5.60
CA GLU A 65 5.20 -0.23 -6.52
C GLU A 65 3.74 0.17 -6.77
N ASP A 66 3.15 -0.34 -7.84
CA ASP A 66 1.72 -0.12 -8.12
C ASP A 66 0.88 -0.95 -7.13
N PHE A 67 0.04 -0.28 -6.36
CA PHE A 67 -0.86 -0.90 -5.39
C PHE A 67 -1.68 -2.05 -5.98
N PHE A 68 -2.17 -1.91 -7.22
CA PHE A 68 -2.99 -2.95 -7.86
C PHE A 68 -2.20 -4.19 -8.27
N THR A 69 -0.87 -4.13 -8.27
CA THR A 69 0.00 -5.29 -8.53
C THR A 69 0.24 -6.15 -7.30
N LEU A 70 -0.18 -5.68 -6.12
CA LEU A 70 -0.09 -6.46 -4.89
C LEU A 70 -1.00 -7.68 -4.98
N LEU A 71 -0.39 -8.83 -4.74
CA LEU A 71 -1.04 -10.12 -4.84
C LEU A 71 -1.76 -10.44 -3.53
N SER A 72 -3.07 -10.72 -3.61
CA SER A 72 -3.88 -11.25 -2.49
C SER A 72 -4.91 -12.29 -2.94
N THR A 73 -5.24 -13.23 -2.05
CA THR A 73 -6.41 -14.13 -2.15
C THR A 73 -7.58 -13.55 -1.34
N GLU A 74 -8.77 -14.15 -1.41
CA GLU A 74 -9.87 -13.81 -0.47
C GLU A 74 -9.47 -13.92 1.00
N GLY A 75 -8.47 -14.75 1.31
CA GLY A 75 -7.85 -14.88 2.62
C GLY A 75 -6.54 -14.08 2.74
N GLY A 76 -6.46 -12.84 2.26
CA GLY A 76 -5.27 -12.01 2.50
C GLY A 76 -4.08 -12.46 1.67
N PHE A 77 -2.88 -12.33 2.23
CA PHE A 77 -1.72 -12.97 1.63
C PHE A 77 -1.62 -14.44 2.11
N GLU A 78 -2.53 -15.31 1.68
CA GLU A 78 -2.36 -16.78 1.83
C GLU A 78 -1.22 -17.33 0.98
N LEU A 79 -0.64 -16.51 0.12
CA LEU A 79 0.49 -16.90 -0.67
C LEU A 79 1.73 -17.17 0.22
N PRO A 80 2.60 -18.12 -0.19
CA PRO A 80 3.80 -18.47 0.57
C PRO A 80 4.65 -17.25 0.90
N GLU A 81 5.39 -17.26 2.02
CA GLU A 81 6.25 -16.13 2.44
C GLU A 81 7.12 -15.56 1.32
N LYS A 82 7.62 -16.43 0.42
CA LYS A 82 8.40 -16.05 -0.76
C LYS A 82 7.72 -15.02 -1.67
N THR A 83 6.40 -15.03 -1.75
CA THR A 83 5.59 -14.11 -2.58
C THR A 83 5.20 -12.82 -1.86
N ARG A 84 5.36 -12.78 -0.53
CA ARG A 84 5.12 -11.61 0.32
C ARG A 84 6.40 -10.78 0.53
N LYS A 85 7.52 -11.24 -0.01
CA LYS A 85 8.79 -10.53 0.04
C LYS A 85 8.77 -9.36 -0.93
N ALA A 86 9.08 -8.20 -0.41
CA ALA A 86 9.22 -6.98 -1.18
C ALA A 86 10.54 -6.30 -0.79
N ILE A 87 11.06 -5.48 -1.69
CA ILE A 87 12.31 -4.76 -1.47
C ILE A 87 11.98 -3.32 -1.07
N ALA A 88 12.19 -3.00 0.21
CA ALA A 88 12.06 -1.66 0.73
C ALA A 88 13.38 -0.89 0.54
N LYS A 89 13.28 0.32 -0.02
CA LYS A 89 14.43 1.23 -0.18
C LYS A 89 14.66 1.97 1.14
N THR A 90 15.82 1.77 1.73
CA THR A 90 16.23 2.50 2.94
C THR A 90 16.89 3.83 2.57
N LEU A 91 17.03 4.73 3.56
CA LEU A 91 17.74 6.00 3.39
C LEU A 91 19.26 5.80 3.15
N GLY A 92 19.82 4.66 3.57
CA GLY A 92 21.24 4.33 3.47
C GLY A 92 21.64 3.55 2.22
N ILE A 93 20.85 3.64 1.13
CA ILE A 93 21.07 2.97 -0.18
C ILE A 93 20.91 1.44 -0.15
N LYS A 94 21.11 0.76 0.98
CA LYS A 94 20.90 -0.68 1.10
C LYS A 94 19.42 -1.04 0.95
N GLU A 95 19.14 -1.93 0.02
CA GLU A 95 17.84 -2.58 -0.13
C GLU A 95 17.60 -3.54 1.03
N ARG A 96 16.38 -3.51 1.58
CA ARG A 96 15.96 -4.41 2.67
C ARG A 96 14.83 -5.30 2.17
N GLU A 97 15.00 -6.60 2.31
CA GLU A 97 13.91 -7.54 2.12
C GLU A 97 12.94 -7.45 3.30
N VAL A 98 11.68 -7.15 3.01
CA VAL A 98 10.60 -7.09 3.99
C VAL A 98 9.49 -8.05 3.58
N THR A 99 8.87 -8.71 4.55
CA THR A 99 7.77 -9.64 4.30
C THR A 99 6.46 -9.00 4.71
N TYR A 100 5.54 -8.78 3.76
CA TYR A 100 4.19 -8.30 4.05
C TYR A 100 3.51 -9.19 5.10
N PRO A 101 2.76 -8.63 6.06
CA PRO A 101 1.99 -9.42 7.00
C PRO A 101 0.91 -10.23 6.25
N ARG A 102 0.38 -11.28 6.88
CA ARG A 102 -0.68 -12.08 6.25
C ARG A 102 -1.95 -11.26 6.04
N TRP A 103 -2.22 -10.36 6.99
CA TRP A 103 -3.39 -9.49 7.04
C TRP A 103 -3.00 -8.14 7.61
N PHE A 104 -3.82 -7.14 7.35
CA PHE A 104 -3.80 -5.86 8.05
C PHE A 104 -5.09 -5.68 8.86
N ASP A 105 -4.96 -5.10 10.04
CA ASP A 105 -6.13 -4.66 10.82
C ASP A 105 -6.84 -3.48 10.16
N CYS A 106 -6.10 -2.69 9.38
CA CYS A 106 -6.61 -1.47 8.76
C CYS A 106 -5.82 -1.11 7.51
N VAL A 107 -6.54 -0.68 6.47
CA VAL A 107 -5.98 -0.10 5.24
C VAL A 107 -6.53 1.31 5.10
N VAL A 108 -5.64 2.30 5.04
CA VAL A 108 -5.99 3.73 4.88
C VAL A 108 -5.24 4.33 3.70
N GLY A 109 -5.85 5.29 3.05
CA GLY A 109 -5.20 6.02 1.96
C GLY A 109 -6.09 7.09 1.35
N ASN A 110 -5.47 7.96 0.57
CA ASN A 110 -6.16 8.90 -0.29
C ASN A 110 -6.01 8.41 -1.75
N PRO A 111 -6.97 7.64 -2.28
CA PRO A 111 -6.85 7.08 -3.62
C PRO A 111 -6.88 8.18 -4.70
N PRO A 112 -6.39 7.89 -5.91
CA PRO A 112 -6.54 8.80 -7.04
C PRO A 112 -8.03 8.97 -7.43
N TYR A 113 -8.47 10.19 -7.74
CA TYR A 113 -9.87 10.51 -8.06
C TYR A 113 -10.11 10.82 -9.54
N THR A 114 -9.30 10.27 -10.45
CA THR A 114 -9.48 10.47 -11.89
C THR A 114 -10.83 9.95 -12.38
N ARG A 115 -11.57 10.81 -13.09
CA ARG A 115 -12.91 10.50 -13.62
C ARG A 115 -12.80 9.78 -14.97
N GLN A 116 -13.79 8.93 -15.29
CA GLN A 116 -13.85 8.23 -16.59
C GLN A 116 -13.86 9.20 -17.78
N GLU A 117 -14.49 10.36 -17.60
CA GLU A 117 -14.70 11.39 -18.63
C GLU A 117 -13.46 12.20 -18.97
N GLU A 118 -12.40 12.12 -18.15
CA GLU A 118 -11.09 12.74 -18.41
C GLU A 118 -10.15 11.81 -19.21
N MET A 119 -10.60 10.57 -19.47
CA MET A 119 -9.86 9.54 -20.21
C MET A 119 -10.14 9.36 -21.73
N PRO A 120 -10.98 10.14 -22.46
CA PRO A 120 -11.34 9.79 -23.84
C PRO A 120 -10.25 9.99 -24.90
N GLU A 121 -9.22 10.80 -24.65
CA GLU A 121 -8.13 11.06 -25.63
C GLU A 121 -6.91 10.16 -25.44
N ILE A 122 -6.96 9.27 -24.45
CA ILE A 122 -5.75 8.66 -23.93
C ILE A 122 -5.45 7.35 -24.66
N ALA A 123 -4.23 7.27 -25.19
CA ALA A 123 -3.64 6.18 -25.97
C ALA A 123 -4.12 4.75 -25.60
N PRO A 124 -4.15 3.81 -26.58
CA PRO A 124 -4.59 2.41 -26.36
C PRO A 124 -3.99 1.72 -25.13
N GLU A 125 -2.76 2.08 -24.79
CA GLU A 125 -2.00 1.62 -23.62
C GLU A 125 -2.71 1.91 -22.30
N ILE A 126 -3.39 3.05 -22.17
CA ILE A 126 -4.06 3.45 -20.92
C ILE A 126 -5.39 2.71 -20.76
N LYS A 127 -6.05 2.38 -21.87
CA LYS A 127 -7.23 1.51 -21.84
C LYS A 127 -6.86 0.09 -21.38
N GLN A 128 -5.77 -0.48 -21.92
CA GLN A 128 -5.26 -1.79 -21.51
C GLN A 128 -4.84 -1.80 -20.04
N TYR A 129 -4.13 -0.76 -19.60
CA TYR A 129 -3.75 -0.59 -18.20
C TYR A 129 -4.98 -0.55 -17.28
N LYS A 130 -6.03 0.20 -17.67
CA LYS A 130 -7.28 0.27 -16.91
C LYS A 130 -8.00 -1.08 -16.83
N GLU A 131 -8.11 -1.80 -17.94
CA GLU A 131 -8.72 -3.14 -17.95
C GLU A 131 -7.95 -4.09 -17.04
N GLY A 132 -6.62 -4.00 -17.03
CA GLY A 132 -5.77 -4.72 -16.09
C GLY A 132 -6.00 -4.34 -14.63
N ILE A 133 -6.16 -3.05 -14.31
CA ILE A 133 -6.50 -2.59 -12.95
C ILE A 133 -7.85 -3.15 -12.51
N ILE A 134 -8.87 -3.07 -13.37
CA ILE A 134 -10.21 -3.56 -13.04
C ILE A 134 -10.16 -5.06 -12.75
N ASP A 135 -9.44 -5.82 -13.57
CA ASP A 135 -9.28 -7.26 -13.37
C ASP A 135 -8.58 -7.57 -12.03
N LYS A 136 -7.43 -6.94 -11.79
CA LYS A 136 -6.66 -7.10 -10.53
C LYS A 136 -7.38 -6.56 -9.31
N ALA A 137 -8.27 -5.59 -9.45
CA ALA A 137 -9.07 -5.07 -8.33
C ALA A 137 -10.22 -6.01 -8.01
N LEU A 138 -10.97 -6.47 -9.02
CA LEU A 138 -12.20 -7.22 -8.83
C LEU A 138 -12.01 -8.73 -8.70
N LYS A 139 -10.84 -9.28 -9.06
CA LYS A 139 -10.50 -10.69 -8.90
C LYS A 139 -9.35 -10.89 -7.95
N ASP A 140 -9.41 -11.96 -7.16
CA ASP A 140 -8.27 -12.40 -6.38
C ASP A 140 -7.23 -13.14 -7.26
N ASN A 141 -6.12 -13.55 -6.68
CA ASN A 141 -5.07 -14.28 -7.42
C ASN A 141 -5.49 -15.66 -7.94
N THR A 142 -6.63 -16.20 -7.49
CA THR A 142 -7.20 -17.46 -8.00
C THR A 142 -8.15 -17.23 -9.19
N GLY A 143 -8.40 -15.97 -9.53
CA GLY A 143 -9.35 -15.56 -10.57
C GLY A 143 -10.79 -15.45 -10.05
N LYS A 144 -11.03 -15.65 -8.74
CA LYS A 144 -12.35 -15.53 -8.13
C LYS A 144 -12.75 -14.05 -8.06
N LYS A 145 -13.94 -13.74 -8.54
CA LYS A 145 -14.50 -12.38 -8.51
C LYS A 145 -15.00 -12.06 -7.10
N ILE A 146 -14.49 -10.97 -6.51
CA ILE A 146 -14.79 -10.54 -5.14
C ILE A 146 -15.87 -9.45 -5.07
N ALA A 147 -16.12 -8.72 -6.17
CA ALA A 147 -17.13 -7.67 -6.22
C ALA A 147 -17.61 -7.41 -7.67
N GLU A 148 -18.83 -6.89 -7.78
CA GLU A 148 -19.40 -6.43 -9.06
C GLU A 148 -19.45 -4.90 -9.10
N ILE A 149 -18.49 -4.30 -9.81
CA ILE A 149 -18.41 -2.84 -9.97
C ILE A 149 -18.53 -2.50 -11.45
N SER A 150 -19.31 -1.46 -11.76
CA SER A 150 -19.44 -0.94 -13.12
C SER A 150 -18.10 -0.47 -13.65
N LYS A 151 -17.77 -0.81 -14.91
CA LYS A 151 -16.58 -0.30 -15.63
C LYS A 151 -16.52 1.24 -15.70
N ARG A 152 -17.66 1.91 -15.44
CA ARG A 152 -17.78 3.37 -15.38
C ARG A 152 -17.35 3.99 -14.05
N ALA A 153 -17.12 3.17 -13.02
CA ALA A 153 -16.64 3.65 -11.74
C ALA A 153 -15.26 4.32 -11.86
N GLY A 154 -15.01 5.29 -10.97
CA GLY A 154 -13.71 5.94 -10.86
C GLY A 154 -12.66 4.98 -10.28
N ILE A 155 -11.38 5.30 -10.50
CA ILE A 155 -10.27 4.44 -10.05
C ILE A 155 -10.27 4.22 -8.53
N HIS A 156 -10.70 5.23 -7.75
CA HIS A 156 -10.84 5.12 -6.30
C HIS A 156 -11.76 3.99 -5.85
N THR A 157 -12.83 3.67 -6.60
CA THR A 157 -13.74 2.58 -6.25
C THR A 157 -13.00 1.24 -6.30
N TYR A 158 -12.24 1.00 -7.37
CA TYR A 158 -11.41 -0.20 -7.50
C TYR A 158 -10.30 -0.24 -6.46
N PHE A 159 -9.75 0.91 -6.08
CA PHE A 159 -8.74 1.01 -5.04
C PHE A 159 -9.27 0.49 -3.70
N PHE A 160 -10.48 0.90 -3.30
CA PHE A 160 -11.09 0.40 -2.07
C PHE A 160 -11.38 -1.10 -2.12
N VAL A 161 -11.96 -1.59 -3.21
CA VAL A 161 -12.23 -3.03 -3.40
C VAL A 161 -10.96 -3.87 -3.41
N HIS A 162 -9.88 -3.36 -4.02
CA HIS A 162 -8.60 -4.05 -3.97
C HIS A 162 -8.04 -4.07 -2.53
N GLY A 163 -8.20 -2.97 -1.79
CA GLY A 163 -7.77 -2.85 -0.40
C GLY A 163 -8.43 -3.84 0.56
N THR A 164 -9.70 -4.21 0.34
CA THR A 164 -10.41 -5.14 1.24
C THR A 164 -9.79 -6.53 1.26
N LYS A 165 -9.08 -6.92 0.20
CA LYS A 165 -8.44 -8.23 0.11
C LYS A 165 -7.33 -8.43 1.14
N PHE A 166 -6.77 -7.35 1.68
CA PHE A 166 -5.66 -7.43 2.63
C PHE A 166 -6.12 -7.31 4.08
N LEU A 167 -7.42 -7.11 4.32
CA LEU A 167 -7.96 -6.96 5.67
C LEU A 167 -8.18 -8.32 6.31
N GLN A 168 -7.97 -8.40 7.63
CA GLN A 168 -8.39 -9.55 8.41
C GLN A 168 -9.92 -9.60 8.48
N ASN A 169 -10.51 -10.81 8.45
CA ASN A 169 -11.93 -10.99 8.75
C ASN A 169 -12.21 -10.53 10.19
N GLY A 170 -13.12 -9.58 10.34
CA GLY A 170 -13.62 -9.09 11.63
C GLY A 170 -14.89 -9.79 12.07
#